data_AF-A0A923ELD1-F1
#
_entry.id   AF-A0A923ELD1-F1
#
_cell.length_a   1.000
_cell.length_b   1.000
_cell.length_c   1.000
_cell.angle_alpha   90.00
_cell.angle_beta   90.00
_cell.angle_gamma   90.00
#
_symmetry.space_group_name_H-M   'P 1'
#
loop_
_entity.id
_entity.type
_entity.pdbx_description
1 polymer ?
#
loop_
_entity_poly.entity_id
_entity_poly.type
_entity_poly.pdbx_seq_one_letter_code
_entity_poly.pdbx_strand_id
1 'polypeptide(L)' 'MSLQLIARDLYRLQQEVDRLEKELAASQSAKRDELKLKLTRAKTERDQVRRMLDGRLDR' A
#
# COMPACT_ATOMS: atom_id res chain seq x y z
N MET A 1 -10.07 -14.82 9.22
CA MET A 1 -8.90 -13.93 9.04
C MET A 1 -8.50 -13.41 10.40
N SER A 2 -7.41 -13.94 10.95
CA SER A 2 -6.86 -13.50 12.23
C SER A 2 -6.35 -12.06 12.11
N LEU A 3 -6.52 -11.23 13.15
CA LEU A 3 -6.03 -9.84 13.19
C LEU A 3 -4.54 -9.74 12.82
N GLN A 4 -3.74 -10.74 13.21
CA GLN A 4 -2.33 -10.87 12.88
C GLN A 4 -2.04 -10.97 11.37
N LEU A 5 -2.90 -11.64 10.60
CA LEU A 5 -2.72 -11.76 9.14
C LEU A 5 -2.96 -10.41 8.47
N ILE A 6 -4.00 -9.69 8.90
CA ILE A 6 -4.34 -8.37 8.36
C ILE A 6 -3.23 -7.36 8.70
N ALA A 7 -2.70 -7.39 9.93
CA ALA A 7 -1.56 -6.56 10.31
C ALA A 7 -0.32 -6.84 9.45
N ARG A 8 -0.05 -8.12 9.14
CA ARG A 8 1.08 -8.51 8.28
C ARG A 8 0.88 -8.08 6.83
N ASP A 9 -0.33 -8.20 6.30
CA ASP A 9 -0.67 -7.73 4.96
C ASP A 9 -0.58 -6.19 4.87
N LEU A 10 -1.04 -5.48 5.89
CA LEU A 10 -0.94 -4.03 5.97
C LEU A 10 0.52 -3.58 6.00
N TYR A 11 1.38 -4.28 6.77
CA TYR A 11 2.82 -4.03 6.78
C TYR A 11 3.47 -4.31 5.40
N ARG A 12 3.07 -5.38 4.72
CA ARG A 12 3.58 -5.72 3.38
C ARG A 12 3.20 -4.65 2.35
N LEU A 13 1.93 -4.22 2.35
CA LEU A 13 1.44 -3.16 1.47
C LEU A 13 2.14 -1.82 1.76
N GLN A 14 2.43 -1.54 3.04
CA GLN A 14 3.19 -0.36 3.43
C GLN A 14 4.61 -0.39 2.83
N GLN A 15 5.32 -1.52 2.94
CA GLN A 15 6.65 -1.66 2.34
C GLN A 15 6.62 -1.55 0.81
N GLU A 16 5.58 -2.04 0.16
CA GLU A 16 5.43 -1.93 -1.29
C GLU A 16 5.23 -0.48 -1.72
N VAL A 17 4.40 0.28 -1.00
CA VAL A 17 4.25 1.73 -1.19
C VAL A 17 5.59 2.44 -1.02
N ASP A 18 6.34 2.17 0.06
CA ASP A 18 7.65 2.80 0.30
C ASP A 18 8.66 2.49 -0.80
N ARG A 19 8.68 1.26 -1.31
CA ARG A 19 9.56 0.87 -2.43
C ARG A 19 9.18 1.62 -3.71
N LEU A 20 7.89 1.65 -4.04
CA LEU A 20 7.38 2.34 -5.22
C LEU A 20 7.61 3.86 -5.13
N GLU A 21 7.51 4.47 -3.95
CA GLU A 21 7.84 5.89 -3.76
C GLU A 21 9.33 6.18 -3.96
N LYS A 22 10.21 5.31 -3.44
CA LYS A 22 11.66 5.43 -3.67
C LYS A 22 12.02 5.27 -5.14
N GLU A 23 11.45 4.27 -5.82
CA GLU A 23 11.65 4.06 -7.25
C GLU A 23 11.10 5.21 -8.10
N LEU A 24 9.96 5.79 -7.69
CA LEU A 24 9.36 6.95 -8.33
C LEU A 24 10.21 8.21 -8.15
N ALA A 25 10.83 8.38 -6.97
CA ALA A 25 11.74 9.48 -6.69
C ALA A 25 13.06 9.34 -7.47
N ALA A 26 13.53 8.12 -7.69
CA ALA A 26 14.76 7.83 -8.44
C ALA A 26 14.57 7.81 -9.97
N SER A 27 13.34 7.60 -10.48
CA SER A 27 13.07 7.48 -11.92
C SER A 27 12.87 8.82 -12.63
N GLN A 28 13.55 9.00 -13.77
CA GLN A 28 13.38 10.16 -14.66
C GLN A 28 12.27 9.90 -15.70
N SER A 29 11.17 10.66 -15.58
CA SER A 29 9.97 10.82 -16.44
C SER A 29 9.31 9.60 -17.07
N ALA A 30 9.97 8.80 -17.90
CA ALA A 30 9.30 7.81 -18.75
C ALA A 30 8.64 6.65 -17.97
N LYS A 31 9.24 6.23 -16.85
CA LYS A 31 8.68 5.19 -15.95
C LYS A 31 7.82 5.77 -14.83
N ARG A 32 7.73 7.10 -14.73
CA ARG A 32 7.14 7.79 -13.59
C ARG A 32 5.63 7.64 -13.56
N ASP A 33 4.97 7.64 -14.72
CA ASP A 33 3.53 7.45 -14.81
C ASP A 33 3.12 6.01 -14.48
N GLU A 34 3.88 5.03 -14.95
CA GLU A 34 3.64 3.63 -14.61
C GLU A 34 3.84 3.36 -13.11
N LEU A 35 4.91 3.90 -12.52
CA LEU A 35 5.19 3.83 -11.08
C LEU A 35 4.12 4.56 -10.26
N LYS A 36 3.62 5.72 -10.72
CA LYS A 36 2.48 6.41 -10.08
C LYS A 36 1.22 5.57 -10.11
N LEU A 37 0.93 4.89 -11.23
CA LEU A 37 -0.24 4.03 -11.35
C LEU A 37 -0.17 2.86 -10.37
N LYS A 38 1.00 2.19 -10.30
CA LYS A 38 1.30 1.12 -9.34
C LYS A 38 1.19 1.61 -7.90
N LEU A 39 1.78 2.77 -7.59
CA LEU A 39 1.72 3.39 -6.27
C LEU A 39 0.27 3.69 -5.84
N THR A 40 -0.54 4.23 -6.75
CA THR A 40 -1.94 4.56 -6.48
C THR A 40 -2.76 3.31 -6.16
N ARG A 41 -2.53 2.21 -6.89
CA ARG A 41 -3.17 0.92 -6.61
C ARG A 41 -2.76 0.37 -5.24
N ALA A 42 -1.46 0.32 -4.96
CA ALA A 42 -0.94 -0.15 -3.67
C ALA A 42 -1.47 0.68 -2.49
N LYS A 43 -1.56 2.01 -2.63
CA LYS A 43 -2.17 2.89 -1.63
C LYS A 43 -3.65 2.60 -1.41
N THR A 44 -4.41 2.37 -2.48
CA THR A 44 -5.85 2.05 -2.41
C THR A 44 -6.08 0.72 -1.69
N GLU A 45 -5.27 -0.29 -2.00
CA GLU A 45 -5.32 -1.61 -1.39
C GLU A 45 -4.97 -1.53 0.10
N ARG A 46 -3.91 -0.79 0.46
CA ARG A 46 -3.54 -0.50 1.86
C ARG A 46 -4.65 0.19 2.63
N ASP A 47 -5.31 1.19 2.04
CA ASP A 47 -6.43 1.87 2.70
C ASP A 47 -7.67 0.98 2.84
N GLN A 48 -7.95 0.08 1.90
CA GLN A 48 -9.03 -0.91 2.06
C GLN A 48 -8.75 -1.87 3.22
N VAL A 49 -7.53 -2.43 3.28
CA VAL A 49 -7.13 -3.33 4.37
C VAL A 49 -7.16 -2.59 5.71
N ARG A 50 -6.72 -1.33 5.75
CA ARG A 50 -6.79 -0.49 6.95
C ARG A 50 -8.23 -0.25 7.40
N ARG A 51 -9.14 0.12 6.48
CA ARG A 51 -10.57 0.29 6.79
C ARG A 51 -11.22 -1.01 7.29
N MET A 52 -10.83 -2.16 6.75
CA MET A 52 -11.33 -3.46 7.25
C MET A 52 -10.81 -3.78 8.65
N LEU A 53 -9.58 -3.35 8.98
CA LEU A 53 -9.01 -3.50 10.31
C LEU A 53 -9.73 -2.57 11.30
N ASP A 54 -9.87 -1.29 10.95
CA ASP A 54 -10.54 -0.27 11.78
C ASP A 54 -12.01 -0.64 12.03
N GLY A 55 -12.77 -0.99 10.97
CA GLY A 55 -14.17 -1.41 11.11
C GLY A 55 -14.37 -2.74 11.84
N ARG A 56 -13.31 -3.52 12.07
CA ARG A 56 -13.31 -4.68 12.96
C ARG A 56 -12.94 -4.35 14.40
N LEU A 57 -12.13 -3.30 14.60
CA LEU A 57 -11.71 -2.82 15.91
C LEU A 57 -12.80 -1.99 16.61
N ASP A 58 -13.64 -1.30 15.82
CA ASP A 58 -14.76 -0.49 16.31
C ASP A 58 -16.01 -1.29 16.74
N ARG A 59 -15.97 -2.63 16.68
CA ARG A 59 -17.14 -3.50 16.89
C ARG A 59 -16.99 -4.45 18.07
#